data_AF-A0A7X7I2I1-F1
#
_entry.id   AF-A0A7X7I2I1-F1
#
_cell.length_a   1.000
_cell.length_b   1.000
_cell.length_c   1.000
_cell.angle_alpha   90.00
_cell.angle_beta   90.00
_cell.angle_gamma   90.00
#
_symmetry.space_group_name_H-M   'P 1'
#
loop_
_entity.id
_entity.type
_entity.pdbx_description
1 polymer ?
#
loop_
_entity_poly.entity_id
_entity_poly.type
_entity_poly.pdbx_seq_one_letter_code
_entity_poly.pdbx_strand_id
1 'polypeptide(L)'
;MKTIKNTLTSANGFSLIEVIVALSISSLILIFLTRLFSVSLNSYNLQEQLADMNQNAKFTIKEISDILMQAGADLQILDSDPFDKDTIIIPDGSTTPCSGFTIKINPRGGVFQIPENKPAVCSIMVENAYAFRLADKLQKLPGPNSKPPIKIYSLTRYDSLTNFVVFNPADTFKEGDVIVSFVKNHYYLNGTDLCLDNDSNIIAENIDTMDITFLDVDGAPTSEWKTMRSVRITVCARTSIPDRKYSGHPDHYRRITLRHEFRLRNKVGSGAL
;
A
#
# COMPACT_ATOMS: atom_id res chain seq x y z
N MET A 1 46.97 -16.27 85.34
CA MET A 1 46.74 -14.93 84.76
C MET A 1 47.68 -14.77 83.56
N LYS A 2 47.17 -14.88 82.33
CA LYS A 2 47.98 -14.79 81.09
C LYS A 2 47.30 -13.78 80.16
N THR A 3 48.07 -12.77 79.79
CA THR A 3 47.66 -11.50 79.19
C THR A 3 47.19 -11.68 77.74
N ILE A 4 46.01 -11.16 77.41
CA ILE A 4 45.45 -11.11 76.06
C ILE A 4 46.17 -10.00 75.28
N LYS A 5 46.84 -10.33 74.18
CA LYS A 5 47.40 -9.35 73.23
C LYS A 5 46.31 -8.94 72.24
N ASN A 6 45.82 -7.71 72.33
CA ASN A 6 45.00 -7.08 71.30
C ASN A 6 45.88 -6.67 70.11
N THR A 7 45.69 -7.31 68.96
CA THR A 7 46.20 -6.84 67.67
C THR A 7 45.26 -5.76 67.13
N LEU A 8 45.51 -4.50 67.49
CA LEU A 8 44.84 -3.36 66.86
C LEU A 8 45.38 -3.22 65.43
N THR A 9 44.55 -3.53 64.43
CA THR A 9 44.78 -3.23 63.02
C THR A 9 44.97 -1.73 62.83
N SER A 10 46.06 -1.32 62.18
CA SER A 10 46.38 0.07 61.87
C SER A 10 45.26 0.73 61.07
N ALA A 11 44.60 1.73 61.64
CA ALA A 11 43.63 2.56 60.94
C ALA A 11 44.38 3.61 60.08
N ASN A 12 44.73 3.24 58.85
CA ASN A 12 45.29 4.16 57.87
C ASN A 12 44.16 5.02 57.28
N GLY A 13 44.12 6.31 57.61
CA GLY A 13 43.21 7.27 56.99
C GLY A 13 43.66 7.67 55.57
N PHE A 14 42.73 8.19 54.77
CA PHE A 14 43.03 8.65 53.40
C PHE A 14 43.79 9.97 53.41
N SER A 15 44.81 10.07 52.57
CA SER A 15 45.49 11.34 52.31
C SER A 15 44.64 12.24 51.40
N LEU A 16 44.70 13.55 51.64
CA LEU A 16 43.97 14.54 50.82
C LEU A 16 44.31 14.42 49.32
N ILE A 17 45.56 14.10 48.99
CA ILE A 17 46.00 13.91 47.61
C ILE A 17 45.38 12.67 46.97
N GLU A 18 45.21 11.57 47.71
CA GLU A 18 44.59 10.34 47.19
C GLU A 18 43.12 10.60 46.84
N VAL A 19 42.41 11.38 47.66
CA VAL A 19 41.02 11.76 47.40
C VAL A 19 40.90 12.67 46.17
N ILE A 20 41.79 13.65 46.00
CA ILE A 20 41.76 14.54 44.82
C ILE A 20 42.09 13.77 43.55
N VAL A 21 43.07 12.86 43.59
CA VAL A 21 43.43 12.00 42.45
C VAL A 21 42.28 11.05 42.10
N ALA A 22 41.68 10.40 43.09
CA ALA A 22 40.55 9.50 42.89
C ALA A 22 39.33 10.21 42.28
N LEU A 23 38.99 11.41 42.77
CA LEU A 23 37.90 12.22 42.22
C LEU A 23 38.20 12.67 40.80
N SER A 24 39.44 13.13 40.52
CA SER A 24 39.86 13.57 39.19
C SER A 24 39.76 12.45 38.16
N ILE A 25 40.23 11.24 38.51
CA ILE A 25 40.13 10.07 37.64
C ILE A 25 38.66 9.66 37.45
N SER A 26 37.86 9.68 38.51
CA SER A 26 36.43 9.33 38.45
C SER A 26 35.66 10.27 37.50
N SER A 27 35.92 11.58 37.55
CA SER A 27 35.31 12.54 36.63
C SER A 27 35.72 12.32 35.18
N LEU A 28 37.00 12.02 34.92
CA LEU A 28 37.47 11.70 33.56
C LEU A 28 36.79 10.46 32.99
N ILE A 29 36.65 9.41 33.81
CA ILE A 29 35.95 8.18 33.41
C ILE A 29 34.47 8.47 33.13
N LEU A 30 33.79 9.25 33.97
CA LEU A 30 32.38 9.61 33.74
C LEU A 30 32.19 10.41 32.44
N ILE A 31 33.08 11.34 32.11
CA ILE A 31 33.03 12.09 30.83
C ILE A 31 33.19 11.12 29.65
N PHE A 32 34.11 10.17 29.74
CA PHE A 32 34.30 9.18 28.69
C PHE A 32 33.08 8.25 28.53
N LEU A 33 32.57 7.71 29.63
CA LEU A 33 31.39 6.83 29.64
C LEU A 33 30.14 7.53 29.09
N THR A 34 29.91 8.78 29.49
CA THR A 34 28.77 9.56 28.98
C THR A 34 28.88 9.79 27.48
N ARG A 35 30.08 10.10 26.95
CA ARG A 35 30.31 10.21 25.50
C ARG A 35 30.06 8.89 24.78
N LEU A 36 30.60 7.77 25.29
CA LEU A 36 30.36 6.45 24.70
C LEU A 36 28.88 6.11 24.68
N PHE A 37 28.18 6.34 25.78
CA PHE A 37 26.75 6.09 25.89
C PHE A 37 25.94 6.95 24.92
N SER A 38 26.25 8.24 24.79
CA SER A 38 25.60 9.12 23.81
C SER A 38 25.83 8.68 22.36
N VAL A 39 27.04 8.23 22.02
CA VAL A 39 27.34 7.72 20.66
C VAL A 39 26.58 6.41 20.40
N SER A 40 26.52 5.54 21.41
CA SER A 40 25.80 4.27 21.37
C SER A 40 24.30 4.49 21.11
N LEU A 41 23.64 5.32 21.92
CA LEU A 41 22.21 5.64 21.76
C LEU A 41 21.89 6.23 20.39
N ASN A 42 22.69 7.20 19.92
CA ASN A 42 22.48 7.79 18.59
C ASN A 42 22.62 6.75 17.47
N SER A 43 23.55 5.81 17.62
CA SER A 43 23.76 4.75 16.63
C SER A 43 22.60 3.77 16.61
N TYR A 44 22.07 3.40 17.78
CA TYR A 44 20.88 2.54 17.88
C TYR A 44 19.65 3.20 17.25
N ASN A 45 19.34 4.45 17.63
CA ASN A 45 18.19 5.17 17.09
C ASN A 45 18.28 5.35 15.57
N LEU A 46 19.47 5.62 15.05
CA LEU A 46 19.69 5.76 13.60
C LEU A 46 19.50 4.43 12.88
N GLN A 47 19.95 3.31 13.45
CA GLN A 47 19.76 1.99 12.88
C GLN A 47 18.27 1.60 12.84
N GLU A 48 17.52 1.90 13.90
CA GLU A 48 16.07 1.71 13.96
C GLU A 48 15.36 2.49 12.85
N GLN A 49 15.64 3.80 12.71
CA GLN A 49 15.05 4.62 11.64
C GLN A 49 15.39 4.12 10.23
N LEU A 50 16.62 3.63 10.02
CA LEU A 50 17.02 3.06 8.74
C LEU A 50 16.32 1.74 8.45
N ALA A 51 16.09 0.92 9.47
CA ALA A 51 15.36 -0.33 9.36
C ALA A 51 13.89 -0.06 9.02
N ASP A 52 13.23 0.86 9.72
CA ASP A 52 11.84 1.25 9.49
C ASP A 52 11.66 1.83 8.09
N MET A 53 12.51 2.76 7.67
CA MET A 53 12.49 3.32 6.32
C MET A 53 12.60 2.22 5.24
N ASN A 54 13.51 1.27 5.43
CA ASN A 54 13.69 0.17 4.48
C ASN A 54 12.51 -0.82 4.49
N GLN A 55 11.94 -1.09 5.66
CA GLN A 55 10.75 -1.91 5.80
C GLN A 55 9.54 -1.26 5.12
N ASN A 56 9.30 0.03 5.35
CA ASN A 56 8.22 0.78 4.72
C ASN A 56 8.39 0.81 3.20
N ALA A 57 9.59 1.14 2.69
CA ALA A 57 9.84 1.15 1.25
C ALA A 57 9.55 -0.21 0.59
N LYS A 58 9.98 -1.31 1.22
CA LYS A 58 9.74 -2.67 0.74
C LYS A 58 8.28 -3.05 0.83
N PHE A 59 7.61 -2.70 1.93
CA PHE A 59 6.19 -2.92 2.12
C PHE A 59 5.38 -2.20 1.04
N THR A 60 5.64 -0.92 0.79
CA THR A 60 4.97 -0.13 -0.25
C THR A 60 5.12 -0.76 -1.64
N ILE A 61 6.34 -1.10 -2.06
CA ILE A 61 6.54 -1.75 -3.36
C ILE A 61 5.83 -3.08 -3.44
N LYS A 62 5.91 -3.90 -2.38
CA LYS A 62 5.26 -5.21 -2.36
C LYS A 62 3.75 -5.06 -2.45
N GLU A 63 3.15 -4.21 -1.62
CA GLU A 63 1.71 -4.01 -1.56
C GLU A 63 1.16 -3.53 -2.90
N ILE A 64 1.73 -2.45 -3.46
CA ILE A 64 1.32 -1.93 -4.76
C ILE A 64 1.56 -2.95 -5.87
N SER A 65 2.67 -3.70 -5.82
CA SER A 65 2.93 -4.79 -6.77
C SER A 65 1.85 -5.87 -6.67
N ASP A 66 1.52 -6.35 -5.47
CA ASP A 66 0.55 -7.40 -5.24
C ASP A 66 -0.86 -6.97 -5.71
N ILE A 67 -1.26 -5.72 -5.44
CA ILE A 67 -2.52 -5.14 -5.91
C ILE A 67 -2.57 -5.04 -7.44
N LEU A 68 -1.53 -4.49 -8.06
CA LEU A 68 -1.46 -4.35 -9.51
C LEU A 68 -1.36 -5.70 -10.23
N MET A 69 -0.72 -6.70 -9.62
CA MET A 69 -0.73 -8.07 -10.14
C MET A 69 -2.11 -8.72 -10.08
N GLN A 70 -2.95 -8.33 -9.12
CA GLN A 70 -4.33 -8.79 -9.01
C GLN A 70 -5.29 -8.05 -9.97
N ALA A 71 -4.87 -6.92 -10.54
CA ALA A 71 -5.68 -6.13 -11.45
C ALA A 71 -6.25 -6.97 -12.59
N GLY A 72 -7.57 -6.90 -12.75
CA GLY A 72 -8.29 -7.59 -13.82
C GLY A 72 -8.61 -9.06 -13.55
N ALA A 73 -8.24 -9.62 -12.40
CA ALA A 73 -8.74 -10.92 -11.99
C ALA A 73 -10.27 -10.92 -11.93
N ASP A 74 -10.91 -11.90 -12.57
CA ASP A 74 -12.35 -12.11 -12.59
C ASP A 74 -13.18 -10.88 -13.03
N LEU A 75 -12.58 -9.99 -13.82
CA LEU A 75 -13.23 -8.85 -14.46
C LEU A 75 -13.22 -9.06 -15.97
N GLN A 76 -14.39 -9.16 -16.57
CA GLN A 76 -14.48 -9.25 -18.03
C GLN A 76 -14.24 -7.86 -18.65
N ILE A 77 -13.32 -7.79 -19.60
CA ILE A 77 -13.06 -6.60 -20.40
C ILE A 77 -13.88 -6.68 -21.68
N LEU A 78 -14.67 -5.66 -21.97
CA LEU A 78 -15.30 -5.46 -23.28
C LEU A 78 -14.48 -4.45 -24.07
N ASP A 79 -13.77 -4.93 -25.08
CA ASP A 79 -12.91 -4.13 -26.00
C ASP A 79 -13.66 -3.05 -26.82
N SER A 80 -14.97 -2.89 -26.63
CA SER A 80 -15.86 -2.11 -27.51
C SER A 80 -16.65 -1.00 -26.81
N ASP A 81 -16.32 -0.61 -25.57
CA ASP A 81 -17.00 0.51 -24.91
C ASP A 81 -16.51 1.87 -25.43
N PRO A 82 -17.36 2.69 -26.10
CA PRO A 82 -16.97 4.03 -26.58
C PRO A 82 -16.74 5.05 -25.47
N PHE A 83 -17.13 4.75 -24.22
CA PHE A 83 -17.08 5.68 -23.09
C PHE A 83 -15.96 5.36 -22.08
N ASP A 84 -15.06 4.43 -22.41
CA ASP A 84 -13.91 4.03 -21.59
C ASP A 84 -14.27 3.65 -20.13
N LYS A 85 -15.51 3.17 -19.89
CA LYS A 85 -15.95 2.83 -18.53
C LYS A 85 -15.35 1.51 -18.05
N ASP A 86 -14.62 0.81 -18.89
CA ASP A 86 -14.06 -0.51 -18.64
C ASP A 86 -12.60 -0.50 -18.18
N THR A 87 -11.99 0.67 -18.04
CA THR A 87 -10.60 0.77 -17.61
C THR A 87 -10.42 0.20 -16.21
N ILE A 88 -9.63 -0.88 -16.12
CA ILE A 88 -9.37 -1.62 -14.88
C ILE A 88 -8.39 -0.85 -14.01
N ILE A 89 -7.36 -0.26 -14.63
CA ILE A 89 -6.40 0.60 -13.96
C ILE A 89 -6.41 1.97 -14.64
N ILE A 90 -6.71 3.00 -13.86
CA ILE A 90 -6.72 4.40 -14.29
C ILE A 90 -5.59 5.09 -13.53
N PRO A 91 -4.48 5.47 -14.17
CA PRO A 91 -3.45 6.32 -13.55
C PRO A 91 -4.06 7.65 -13.10
N ASP A 92 -3.52 8.27 -12.05
CA ASP A 92 -3.96 9.61 -11.65
C ASP A 92 -3.59 10.62 -12.73
N GLY A 93 -4.61 11.10 -13.45
CA GLY A 93 -4.44 11.93 -14.64
C GLY A 93 -3.98 11.16 -15.87
N SER A 94 -3.76 11.88 -16.97
CA SER A 94 -3.23 11.32 -18.22
C SER A 94 -1.69 11.36 -18.26
N THR A 95 -1.02 11.50 -17.12
CA THR A 95 0.44 11.72 -17.06
C THR A 95 1.18 10.43 -16.76
N THR A 96 2.31 10.22 -17.44
CA THR A 96 3.29 9.19 -17.10
C THR A 96 4.64 9.86 -16.82
N PRO A 97 5.32 9.58 -15.69
CA PRO A 97 4.88 8.80 -14.52
C PRO A 97 3.76 9.49 -13.70
N CYS A 98 3.03 8.73 -12.88
CA CYS A 98 1.99 9.22 -11.97
C CYS A 98 2.30 8.85 -10.51
N SER A 99 1.76 9.64 -9.56
CA SER A 99 1.92 9.44 -8.11
C SER A 99 0.79 8.67 -7.45
N GLY A 100 -0.18 8.20 -8.23
CA GLY A 100 -1.33 7.46 -7.78
C GLY A 100 -2.04 6.76 -8.94
N PHE A 101 -2.97 5.87 -8.61
CA PHE A 101 -3.80 5.17 -9.57
C PHE A 101 -5.06 4.65 -8.90
N THR A 102 -6.12 4.53 -9.70
CA THR A 102 -7.32 3.81 -9.32
C THR A 102 -7.35 2.43 -9.98
N ILE A 103 -7.70 1.41 -9.21
CA ILE A 103 -7.86 0.04 -9.68
C ILE A 103 -9.27 -0.48 -9.41
N LYS A 104 -9.80 -1.28 -10.34
CA LYS A 104 -10.98 -2.12 -10.12
C LYS A 104 -10.55 -3.54 -9.78
N ILE A 105 -11.14 -4.08 -8.73
CA ILE A 105 -10.94 -5.48 -8.33
C ILE A 105 -12.31 -6.12 -8.08
N ASN A 106 -12.44 -7.38 -8.47
CA ASN A 106 -13.59 -8.20 -8.08
C ASN A 106 -13.22 -8.98 -6.80
N PRO A 107 -13.65 -8.53 -5.61
CA PRO A 107 -13.09 -9.04 -4.35
C PRO A 107 -13.42 -10.50 -4.07
N ARG A 108 -14.49 -11.04 -4.68
CA ARG A 108 -14.98 -12.41 -4.42
C ARG A 108 -15.48 -13.14 -5.67
N GLY A 109 -15.19 -12.63 -6.87
CA GLY A 109 -15.61 -13.26 -8.12
C GLY A 109 -17.12 -13.20 -8.34
N GLY A 110 -17.82 -12.19 -7.81
CA GLY A 110 -19.26 -12.04 -7.99
C GLY A 110 -19.59 -11.78 -9.45
N VAL A 111 -20.05 -12.81 -10.15
CA VAL A 111 -20.47 -12.76 -11.55
C VAL A 111 -21.80 -13.51 -11.67
N PHE A 112 -22.74 -12.95 -12.40
CA PHE A 112 -24.01 -13.62 -12.66
C PHE A 112 -24.54 -13.25 -14.04
N GLN A 113 -24.92 -14.26 -14.83
CA GLN A 113 -25.54 -14.07 -16.12
C GLN A 113 -27.06 -14.05 -15.96
N ILE A 114 -27.70 -13.06 -16.57
CA ILE A 114 -29.14 -12.86 -16.51
C ILE A 114 -29.84 -13.95 -17.35
N PRO A 115 -30.68 -14.80 -16.72
CA PRO A 115 -31.25 -15.96 -17.39
C PRO A 115 -32.46 -15.64 -18.29
N GLU A 116 -33.12 -14.51 -18.06
CA GLU A 116 -34.31 -14.09 -18.82
C GLU A 116 -34.45 -12.56 -18.76
N ASN A 117 -35.23 -12.01 -19.70
CA ASN A 117 -35.49 -10.56 -19.72
C ASN A 117 -36.16 -10.10 -18.41
N LYS A 118 -35.54 -9.14 -17.73
CA LYS A 118 -36.09 -8.48 -16.55
C LYS A 118 -36.52 -7.04 -16.90
N PRO A 119 -37.71 -6.61 -16.46
CA PRO A 119 -38.12 -5.21 -16.54
C PRO A 119 -37.22 -4.33 -15.67
N ALA A 120 -37.54 -3.04 -15.53
CA ALA A 120 -36.77 -2.14 -14.68
C ALA A 120 -36.80 -2.62 -13.21
N VAL A 121 -35.70 -3.18 -12.74
CA VAL A 121 -35.55 -3.74 -11.39
C VAL A 121 -34.32 -3.16 -10.70
N CYS A 122 -34.39 -3.02 -9.38
CA CYS A 122 -33.28 -2.64 -8.50
C CYS A 122 -32.80 -3.83 -7.65
N SER A 123 -33.34 -5.02 -7.89
CA SER A 123 -32.90 -6.26 -7.23
C SER A 123 -32.97 -7.45 -8.16
N ILE A 124 -31.98 -8.33 -8.05
CA ILE A 124 -31.88 -9.55 -8.86
C ILE A 124 -31.54 -10.71 -7.94
N MET A 125 -32.18 -11.86 -8.17
CA MET A 125 -31.81 -13.12 -7.56
C MET A 125 -30.63 -13.69 -8.33
N VAL A 126 -29.53 -13.95 -7.63
CA VAL A 126 -28.29 -14.52 -8.17
C VAL A 126 -28.11 -15.95 -7.67
N GLU A 127 -27.19 -16.71 -8.24
CA GLU A 127 -26.89 -18.07 -7.74
C GLU A 127 -26.21 -18.06 -6.36
N ASN A 128 -25.29 -17.12 -6.15
CA ASN A 128 -24.52 -17.00 -4.93
C ASN A 128 -24.32 -15.53 -4.57
N ALA A 129 -25.20 -14.97 -3.72
CA ALA A 129 -25.08 -13.57 -3.33
C ALA A 129 -23.87 -13.30 -2.41
N TYR A 130 -23.29 -14.33 -1.80
CA TYR A 130 -22.07 -14.17 -1.01
C TYR A 130 -20.87 -13.75 -1.87
N ALA A 131 -20.85 -14.12 -3.16
CA ALA A 131 -19.80 -13.71 -4.10
C ALA A 131 -19.78 -12.18 -4.36
N PHE A 132 -20.87 -11.49 -4.04
CA PHE A 132 -21.00 -10.04 -4.17
C PHE A 132 -20.60 -9.29 -2.88
N ARG A 133 -20.18 -10.00 -1.83
CA ARG A 133 -19.77 -9.40 -0.55
C ARG A 133 -18.45 -8.65 -0.70
N LEU A 134 -18.38 -7.45 -0.09
CA LEU A 134 -17.27 -6.47 -0.16
C LEU A 134 -17.18 -5.67 -1.47
N ALA A 135 -18.05 -5.92 -2.45
CA ALA A 135 -18.19 -5.02 -3.58
C ALA A 135 -18.99 -3.77 -3.19
N ASP A 136 -18.67 -2.62 -3.80
CA ASP A 136 -19.42 -1.38 -3.66
C ASP A 136 -20.23 -1.04 -4.92
N LYS A 137 -19.86 -1.66 -6.07
CA LYS A 137 -20.45 -1.40 -7.38
C LYS A 137 -20.75 -2.69 -8.13
N LEU A 138 -21.70 -2.58 -9.05
CA LEU A 138 -21.99 -3.60 -10.05
C LEU A 138 -21.78 -3.02 -11.44
N GLN A 139 -21.14 -3.78 -12.30
CA GLN A 139 -20.99 -3.50 -13.72
C GLN A 139 -21.95 -4.41 -14.49
N LYS A 140 -22.80 -3.82 -15.33
CA LYS A 140 -23.60 -4.55 -16.32
C LYS A 140 -22.85 -4.57 -17.64
N LEU A 141 -22.48 -5.77 -18.05
CA LEU A 141 -21.91 -6.08 -19.34
C LEU A 141 -23.06 -6.46 -20.29
N PRO A 142 -23.24 -5.73 -21.41
CA PRO A 142 -24.27 -6.07 -22.38
C PRO A 142 -24.03 -7.46 -22.98
N GLY A 143 -25.04 -8.31 -22.91
CA GLY A 143 -25.07 -9.59 -23.62
C GLY A 143 -25.34 -9.43 -25.11
N PRO A 144 -25.40 -10.53 -25.90
CA PRO A 144 -25.59 -10.48 -27.35
C PRO A 144 -26.83 -9.71 -27.81
N ASN A 145 -27.89 -9.72 -27.00
CA ASN A 145 -29.18 -9.09 -27.31
C ASN A 145 -29.29 -7.64 -26.78
N SER A 146 -28.27 -7.17 -26.07
CA SER A 146 -28.22 -5.90 -25.38
C SER A 146 -27.23 -4.99 -26.10
N LYS A 147 -27.59 -3.72 -26.27
CA LYS A 147 -26.68 -2.76 -26.92
C LYS A 147 -25.76 -2.13 -25.86
N PRO A 148 -24.48 -1.85 -26.19
CA PRO A 148 -23.63 -1.00 -25.36
C PRO A 148 -24.30 0.38 -25.13
N PRO A 149 -23.93 1.12 -24.08
CA PRO A 149 -22.68 1.02 -23.30
C PRO A 149 -22.79 0.20 -22.01
N ILE A 150 -21.63 -0.08 -21.42
CA ILE A 150 -21.51 -0.64 -20.08
C ILE A 150 -22.15 0.34 -19.07
N LYS A 151 -22.92 -0.21 -18.15
CA LYS A 151 -23.54 0.56 -17.06
C LYS A 151 -22.97 0.14 -15.72
N ILE A 152 -22.76 1.11 -14.84
CA ILE A 152 -22.26 0.89 -13.47
C ILE A 152 -23.35 1.34 -12.50
N TYR A 153 -23.63 0.51 -11.51
CA TYR A 153 -24.60 0.76 -10.45
C TYR A 153 -23.91 0.72 -9.09
N SER A 154 -24.46 1.44 -8.12
CA SER A 154 -24.04 1.30 -6.73
C SER A 154 -24.70 0.07 -6.12
N LEU A 155 -23.91 -0.81 -5.51
CA LEU A 155 -24.40 -1.97 -4.79
C LEU A 155 -24.84 -1.53 -3.39
N THR A 156 -26.14 -1.61 -3.11
CA THR A 156 -26.73 -1.15 -1.85
C THR A 156 -26.73 -2.24 -0.78
N ARG A 157 -27.11 -3.46 -1.16
CA ARG A 157 -27.22 -4.60 -0.23
C ARG A 157 -27.05 -5.92 -0.97
N TYR A 158 -26.45 -6.89 -0.30
CA TYR A 158 -26.52 -8.30 -0.68
C TYR A 158 -27.24 -9.08 0.44
N ASP A 159 -27.95 -10.15 0.08
CA ASP A 159 -28.62 -11.05 1.01
C ASP A 159 -28.25 -12.49 0.64
N SER A 160 -27.42 -13.13 1.47
CA SER A 160 -26.93 -14.49 1.21
C SER A 160 -27.93 -15.60 1.57
N LEU A 161 -29.01 -15.29 2.31
CA LEU A 161 -30.02 -16.29 2.67
C LEU A 161 -31.03 -16.48 1.55
N THR A 162 -31.42 -15.36 0.94
CA THR A 162 -32.38 -15.32 -0.18
C THR A 162 -31.70 -15.21 -1.54
N ASN A 163 -30.37 -15.08 -1.56
CA ASN A 163 -29.55 -14.87 -2.74
C ASN A 163 -29.96 -13.68 -3.61
N PHE A 164 -30.30 -12.55 -2.97
CA PHE A 164 -30.60 -11.31 -3.67
C PHE A 164 -29.47 -10.30 -3.60
N VAL A 165 -29.34 -9.53 -4.66
CA VAL A 165 -28.44 -8.38 -4.77
C VAL A 165 -29.28 -7.16 -5.11
N VAL A 166 -29.14 -6.07 -4.36
CA VAL A 166 -29.92 -4.83 -4.48
C VAL A 166 -29.00 -3.69 -4.88
N PHE A 167 -29.33 -2.99 -5.95
CA PHE A 167 -28.51 -1.93 -6.55
C PHE A 167 -29.35 -0.73 -6.98
N ASN A 168 -28.69 0.40 -7.24
CA ASN A 168 -29.32 1.66 -7.62
C ASN A 168 -28.51 2.37 -8.72
N PRO A 169 -29.15 2.98 -9.74
CA PRO A 169 -30.59 3.00 -10.07
C PRO A 169 -31.15 1.65 -10.55
N ALA A 170 -32.49 1.53 -10.56
CA ALA A 170 -33.17 0.42 -11.22
C ALA A 170 -32.93 0.46 -12.74
N ASP A 171 -32.75 -0.71 -13.36
CA ASP A 171 -32.54 -0.81 -14.81
C ASP A 171 -33.17 -2.08 -15.37
N THR A 172 -33.35 -2.09 -16.69
CA THR A 172 -33.79 -3.24 -17.47
C THR A 172 -32.61 -4.16 -17.77
N PHE A 173 -32.85 -5.47 -17.74
CA PHE A 173 -31.85 -6.48 -18.09
C PHE A 173 -32.41 -7.39 -19.17
N LYS A 174 -31.59 -7.75 -20.14
CA LYS A 174 -31.93 -8.71 -21.17
C LYS A 174 -31.28 -10.05 -20.85
N GLU A 175 -31.88 -11.10 -21.38
CA GLU A 175 -31.28 -12.43 -21.35
C GLU A 175 -29.86 -12.39 -21.95
N GLY A 176 -28.91 -12.96 -21.20
CA GLY A 176 -27.50 -12.99 -21.54
C GLY A 176 -26.69 -11.77 -21.10
N ASP A 177 -27.31 -10.72 -20.53
CA ASP A 177 -26.55 -9.67 -19.83
C ASP A 177 -25.77 -10.29 -18.66
N VAL A 178 -24.56 -9.79 -18.38
CA VAL A 178 -23.76 -10.27 -17.24
C VAL A 178 -23.61 -9.14 -16.25
N ILE A 179 -23.86 -9.41 -14.97
CA ILE A 179 -23.51 -8.51 -13.88
C ILE A 179 -22.22 -8.98 -13.22
N VAL A 180 -21.30 -8.06 -13.01
CA VAL A 180 -20.01 -8.30 -12.35
C VAL A 180 -19.88 -7.35 -11.17
N SER A 181 -19.56 -7.86 -10.00
CA SER A 181 -19.30 -7.06 -8.82
C SER A 181 -17.87 -6.56 -8.81
N PHE A 182 -17.66 -5.33 -8.37
CA PHE A 182 -16.31 -4.81 -8.18
C PHE A 182 -16.25 -3.79 -7.06
N VAL A 183 -15.04 -3.53 -6.60
CA VAL A 183 -14.69 -2.35 -5.80
C VAL A 183 -13.68 -1.50 -6.55
N LYS A 184 -13.81 -0.18 -6.40
CA LYS A 184 -12.89 0.81 -6.96
C LYS A 184 -12.02 1.36 -5.84
N ASN A 185 -10.74 1.01 -5.86
CA ASN A 185 -9.77 1.45 -4.86
C ASN A 185 -8.82 2.49 -5.48
N HIS A 186 -8.66 3.63 -4.82
CA HIS A 186 -7.77 4.71 -5.24
C HIS A 186 -6.57 4.81 -4.31
N TYR A 187 -5.37 4.56 -4.86
CA TYR A 187 -4.10 4.67 -4.14
C TYR A 187 -3.38 5.94 -4.58
N TYR A 188 -3.00 6.78 -3.63
CA TYR A 188 -2.29 8.03 -3.91
C TYR A 188 -1.41 8.43 -2.73
N LEU A 189 -0.40 9.24 -3.04
CA LEU A 189 0.43 9.86 -2.02
C LEU A 189 -0.21 11.17 -1.54
N ASN A 190 -0.47 11.29 -0.24
CA ASN A 190 -0.82 12.55 0.41
C ASN A 190 0.34 13.01 1.30
N GLY A 191 1.07 14.04 0.87
CA GLY A 191 2.29 14.46 1.55
C GLY A 191 3.33 13.36 1.50
N THR A 192 3.55 12.67 2.63
CA THR A 192 4.45 11.50 2.70
C THR A 192 3.79 10.20 3.10
N ASP A 193 2.46 10.16 3.08
CA ASP A 193 1.70 8.99 3.45
C ASP A 193 1.01 8.44 2.20
N LEU A 194 1.18 7.13 1.96
CA LEU A 194 0.43 6.41 0.95
C LEU A 194 -0.94 6.09 1.50
N CYS A 195 -1.98 6.64 0.89
CA CYS A 195 -3.36 6.50 1.32
C CYS A 195 -4.18 5.63 0.37
N LEU A 196 -5.22 4.98 0.91
CA LEU A 196 -6.23 4.22 0.16
C LEU A 196 -7.61 4.87 0.34
N ASP A 197 -8.18 5.36 -0.76
CA ASP A 197 -9.51 5.99 -0.90
C ASP A 197 -9.71 7.30 -0.12
N ASN A 198 -9.12 7.44 1.07
CA ASN A 198 -9.24 8.60 1.93
C ASN A 198 -7.95 8.85 2.71
N ASP A 199 -7.72 10.11 3.07
CA ASP A 199 -6.52 10.57 3.77
C ASP A 199 -6.30 9.91 5.15
N SER A 200 -7.36 9.39 5.76
CA SER A 200 -7.29 8.73 7.07
C SER A 200 -6.86 7.26 6.98
N ASN A 201 -6.90 6.66 5.79
CA ASN A 201 -6.59 5.26 5.58
C ASN A 201 -5.17 5.13 5.02
N ILE A 202 -4.21 5.27 5.94
CA ILE A 202 -2.78 5.25 5.65
C ILE A 202 -2.32 3.79 5.56
N ILE A 203 -1.73 3.45 4.41
CA ILE A 203 -1.18 2.14 4.10
C ILE A 203 0.32 2.10 4.40
N ALA A 204 1.04 3.18 4.10
CA ALA A 204 2.47 3.30 4.40
C ALA A 204 2.85 4.74 4.70
N GLU A 205 3.76 4.93 5.66
CA GLU A 205 4.23 6.25 6.10
C GLU A 205 5.66 6.52 5.63
N ASN A 206 6.02 7.80 5.58
CA ASN A 206 7.35 8.30 5.24
C ASN A 206 7.81 7.92 3.82
N ILE A 207 6.87 7.89 2.88
CA ILE A 207 7.12 7.77 1.45
C ILE A 207 7.27 9.17 0.86
N ASP A 208 8.50 9.58 0.53
CA ASP A 208 8.80 10.91 0.02
C ASP A 208 8.33 11.10 -1.42
N THR A 209 8.53 10.09 -2.27
CA THR A 209 8.00 10.06 -3.64
C THR A 209 7.59 8.66 -4.05
N MET A 210 6.56 8.58 -4.90
CA MET A 210 6.13 7.35 -5.56
C MET A 210 5.87 7.66 -7.03
N ASP A 211 6.61 7.01 -7.92
CA ASP A 211 6.46 7.12 -9.37
C ASP A 211 6.04 5.78 -9.95
N ILE A 212 4.89 5.76 -10.59
CA ILE A 212 4.34 4.59 -11.27
C ILE A 212 4.32 4.89 -12.76
N THR A 213 4.97 4.01 -13.53
CA THR A 213 4.99 4.07 -15.00
C THR A 213 4.41 2.78 -15.54
N PHE A 214 3.28 2.87 -16.20
CA PHE A 214 2.71 1.76 -16.95
C PHE A 214 3.32 1.73 -18.35
N LEU A 215 3.70 0.55 -18.82
CA LEU A 215 4.45 0.33 -20.05
C LEU A 215 3.68 -0.60 -20.98
N ASP A 216 3.72 -0.33 -22.29
CA ASP A 216 3.11 -1.18 -23.32
C ASP A 216 4.01 -2.36 -23.73
N VAL A 217 3.70 -3.01 -24.86
CA VAL A 217 4.44 -4.18 -25.37
C VAL A 217 5.87 -3.83 -25.82
N ASP A 218 6.07 -2.60 -26.27
CA ASP A 218 7.35 -2.09 -26.76
C ASP A 218 8.16 -1.42 -25.64
N GLY A 219 7.58 -1.33 -24.43
CA GLY A 219 8.18 -0.69 -23.27
C GLY A 219 8.01 0.83 -23.23
N ALA A 220 7.10 1.37 -24.05
CA ALA A 220 6.76 2.80 -24.03
C ALA A 220 5.73 3.10 -22.93
N PRO A 221 5.80 4.28 -22.28
CA PRO A 221 4.80 4.69 -21.29
C PRO A 221 3.39 4.77 -21.91
N THR A 222 2.39 4.29 -21.17
CA THR A 222 0.98 4.31 -21.60
C THR A 222 0.06 4.57 -20.40
N SER A 223 -1.07 5.25 -20.63
CA SER A 223 -2.16 5.38 -19.67
C SER A 223 -3.37 4.50 -20.01
N GLU A 224 -3.31 3.77 -21.12
CA GLU A 224 -4.40 2.99 -21.69
C GLU A 224 -4.32 1.53 -21.22
N TRP A 225 -5.29 1.08 -20.40
CA TRP A 225 -5.33 -0.31 -19.91
C TRP A 225 -5.21 -1.36 -21.04
N LYS A 226 -5.79 -1.07 -22.22
CA LYS A 226 -5.73 -1.95 -23.40
C LYS A 226 -4.31 -2.22 -23.88
N THR A 227 -3.40 -1.25 -23.77
CA THR A 227 -2.00 -1.43 -24.20
C THR A 227 -1.05 -1.77 -23.06
N MET A 228 -1.40 -1.47 -21.80
CA MET A 228 -0.58 -1.80 -20.61
C MET A 228 -0.15 -3.28 -20.57
N ARG A 229 1.14 -3.54 -20.38
CA ARG A 229 1.75 -4.88 -20.25
C ARG A 229 2.58 -5.05 -18.99
N SER A 230 3.31 -4.02 -18.60
CA SER A 230 4.17 -4.03 -17.42
C SER A 230 4.04 -2.75 -16.64
N VAL A 231 4.41 -2.81 -15.37
CA VAL A 231 4.46 -1.66 -14.49
C VAL A 231 5.84 -1.55 -13.90
N ARG A 232 6.35 -0.32 -13.87
CA ARG A 232 7.55 0.08 -13.16
C ARG A 232 7.14 1.00 -12.01
N ILE A 233 7.46 0.57 -10.80
CA ILE A 233 7.23 1.32 -9.57
C ILE A 233 8.58 1.78 -9.05
N THR A 234 8.70 3.07 -8.76
CA THR A 234 9.85 3.64 -8.05
C THR A 234 9.33 4.30 -6.78
N VAL A 235 9.83 3.89 -5.63
CA VAL A 235 9.44 4.42 -4.31
C VAL A 235 10.68 4.99 -3.64
N CYS A 236 10.62 6.24 -3.21
CA CYS A 236 11.60 6.84 -2.34
C CYS A 236 11.01 6.97 -0.94
N ALA A 237 11.54 6.22 0.03
CA ALA A 237 11.19 6.40 1.44
C ALA A 237 12.24 7.27 2.15
N ARG A 238 11.84 7.89 3.25
CA ARG A 238 12.71 8.68 4.12
C ARG A 238 12.62 8.25 5.58
N THR A 239 13.58 8.66 6.39
CA THR A 239 13.48 8.51 7.86
C THR A 239 12.34 9.35 8.43
N SER A 240 11.75 8.92 9.54
CA SER A 240 10.67 9.68 10.21
C SER A 240 11.15 11.01 10.81
N ILE A 241 12.43 11.09 11.16
CA ILE A 241 13.06 12.25 11.81
C ILE A 241 14.31 12.65 11.00
N PRO A 242 14.62 13.95 10.89
CA PRO A 242 15.86 14.41 10.27
C PRO A 242 17.08 14.09 11.15
N ASP A 243 18.14 13.57 10.54
CA ASP A 243 19.44 13.37 11.18
C ASP A 243 20.31 14.61 10.94
N ARG A 244 20.41 15.52 11.92
CA ARG A 244 21.18 16.76 11.77
C ARG A 244 22.67 16.54 11.43
N LYS A 245 23.22 15.34 11.68
CA LYS A 245 24.59 15.00 11.29
C LYS A 245 24.69 14.50 9.84
N TYR A 246 23.56 14.15 9.23
CA TYR A 246 23.47 13.76 7.83
C TYR A 246 23.41 15.00 6.93
N SER A 247 24.40 15.14 6.06
CA SER A 247 24.52 16.25 5.10
C SER A 247 24.27 15.85 3.65
N GLY A 248 23.75 14.63 3.42
CA GLY A 248 23.51 14.14 2.05
C GLY A 248 22.33 14.81 1.36
N HIS A 249 21.40 15.39 2.11
CA HIS A 249 20.27 16.18 1.60
C HIS A 249 20.09 17.46 2.44
N PRO A 250 19.58 18.57 1.85
CA PRO A 250 19.42 19.85 2.55
C PRO A 250 18.48 19.81 3.75
N ASP A 251 17.55 18.86 3.77
CA ASP A 251 16.53 18.67 4.80
C ASP A 251 16.94 17.67 5.88
N HIS A 252 18.16 17.13 5.80
CA HIS A 252 18.74 16.19 6.77
C HIS A 252 18.00 14.84 6.89
N TYR A 253 17.06 14.53 6.00
CA TYR A 253 16.41 13.23 5.96
C TYR A 253 17.26 12.23 5.17
N ARG A 254 17.45 11.04 5.74
CA ARG A 254 18.04 9.93 4.99
C ARG A 254 16.95 9.34 4.11
N ARG A 255 17.33 8.92 2.90
CA ARG A 255 16.42 8.38 1.90
C ARG A 255 16.93 7.06 1.33
N ILE A 256 16.00 6.21 0.92
CA ILE A 256 16.29 5.05 0.08
C ILE A 256 15.30 5.00 -1.07
N THR A 257 15.82 4.81 -2.28
CA THR A 257 15.01 4.63 -3.48
C THR A 257 15.05 3.17 -3.88
N LEU A 258 13.88 2.55 -3.97
CA LEU A 258 13.71 1.21 -4.48
C LEU A 258 12.93 1.27 -5.80
N ARG A 259 13.28 0.39 -6.73
CA ARG A 259 12.61 0.27 -8.02
C ARG A 259 12.28 -1.19 -8.29
N HIS A 260 11.06 -1.43 -8.73
CA HIS A 260 10.60 -2.75 -9.14
C HIS A 260 9.85 -2.66 -10.47
N GLU A 261 10.04 -3.64 -11.33
CA GLU A 261 9.37 -3.74 -12.62
C GLU A 261 8.87 -5.17 -12.81
N PHE A 262 7.59 -5.31 -13.16
CA PHE A 262 6.95 -6.60 -13.35
C PHE A 262 5.88 -6.54 -14.44
N ARG A 263 5.52 -7.71 -14.96
CA ARG A 263 4.45 -7.88 -15.95
C ARG A 263 3.11 -8.07 -15.26
N LEU A 264 2.07 -7.44 -15.80
CA LEU A 264 0.69 -7.62 -15.38
C LEU A 264 0.19 -9.00 -15.85
N ARG A 265 0.02 -9.94 -14.90
CA ARG A 265 -0.32 -11.34 -15.21
C ARG A 265 -1.81 -11.55 -15.46
N ASN A 266 -2.66 -10.86 -14.72
CA ASN A 266 -4.11 -11.04 -14.74
C ASN A 266 -4.82 -10.18 -15.79
N LYS A 267 -4.09 -9.73 -16.82
CA LYS A 267 -4.73 -9.09 -17.96
C LYS A 267 -5.54 -10.14 -18.71
N VAL A 268 -6.86 -10.11 -18.52
CA VAL A 268 -7.81 -11.00 -19.17
C VAL A 268 -7.53 -11.03 -20.66
N GLY A 269 -7.13 -12.21 -21.13
CA GLY A 269 -6.87 -12.47 -22.54
C GLY A 269 -8.19 -12.49 -23.31
N SER A 270 -8.70 -11.33 -23.68
CA SER A 270 -9.49 -11.20 -24.91
C SER A 270 -8.49 -11.19 -26.07
N GLY A 271 -8.36 -12.31 -26.77
CA GLY A 271 -7.59 -12.41 -28.02
C GLY A 271 -6.27 -13.17 -27.94
N ALA A 272 -6.33 -14.46 -27.66
CA ALA A 272 -5.34 -15.43 -28.15
C ALA A 272 -5.97 -16.82 -28.25
N LEU A 273 -6.90 -16.97 -29.21
CA LEU A 273 -7.01 -18.04 -30.21
C LEU A 273 -8.04 -17.61 -31.27
#